data_AF-A0A356KM95-F1
#
_entry.id   AF-A0A356KM95-F1
#
_cell.length_a   1.000
_cell.length_b   1.000
_cell.length_c   1.000
_cell.angle_alpha   90.00
_cell.angle_beta   90.00
_cell.angle_gamma   90.00
#
_symmetry.space_group_name_H-M   'P 1'
#
loop_
_entity.id
_entity.type
_entity.pdbx_description
1 polymer ?
#
loop_
_entity_poly.entity_id
_entity_poly.type
_entity_poly.pdbx_seq_one_letter_code
_entity_poly.pdbx_strand_id
1 'polypeptide(L)'
;MSKLPGVYTQEYEDRLYLVNDQGLVRGQDVVLDYRSSSPITPAHRVLPGTVIVKQQGSERFVDAASDRGERNQPAAVSSQAPADAAWGGTVVTVSLAGGLGFAIPLAAAVNDNATAIDALNQSPAFANLFLADEDQAGLVRVRTRAAGAHAYLHVQSSLDAAFGAAGTAAHGLDADYRVTDSLGELRDLKGSRIHASVATLVAGHFHERHLLHLTPEARVVFARRGSVFRS
;
A
#
# COMPACT_ATOMS: atom_id res chain seq x y z
N MET A 1 1.02 16.17 50.19
CA MET A 1 -0.28 16.14 49.48
C MET A 1 -0.44 14.79 48.80
N SER A 2 -1.38 13.99 49.28
CA SER A 2 -1.69 12.65 48.77
C SER A 2 -2.40 12.76 47.42
N LYS A 3 -1.91 12.07 46.39
CA LYS A 3 -2.56 11.99 45.08
C LYS A 3 -3.70 10.97 45.18
N LEU A 4 -4.92 11.42 44.89
CA LEU A 4 -6.09 10.55 44.75
C LEU A 4 -5.90 9.58 43.56
N PRO A 5 -6.18 8.28 43.73
CA PRO A 5 -6.23 7.34 42.62
C PRO A 5 -7.55 7.52 41.85
N GLY A 6 -7.49 7.60 40.52
CA GLY A 6 -8.69 7.56 39.66
C GLY A 6 -9.01 8.83 38.88
N VAL A 7 -8.22 9.90 38.98
CA VAL A 7 -8.28 10.99 38.01
C VAL A 7 -7.26 10.68 36.93
N TYR A 8 -7.69 10.04 35.84
CA TYR A 8 -7.01 10.20 34.58
C TYR A 8 -7.19 11.67 34.22
N THR A 9 -6.19 12.49 34.57
CA THR A 9 -6.00 13.74 33.84
C THR A 9 -6.04 13.32 32.38
N GLN A 10 -7.01 13.85 31.66
CA GLN A 10 -6.94 14.02 30.22
C GLN A 10 -5.65 14.84 30.04
N GLU A 11 -4.51 14.14 30.04
CA GLU A 11 -3.23 14.72 29.67
C GLU A 11 -3.56 15.41 28.36
N TYR A 12 -3.31 16.71 28.29
CA TYR A 12 -3.23 17.40 27.01
C TYR A 12 -2.26 16.54 26.20
N GLU A 13 -2.79 15.63 25.38
CA GLU A 13 -1.98 14.74 24.56
C GLU A 13 -1.17 15.69 23.72
N ASP A 14 0.13 15.74 23.98
CA ASP A 14 0.99 16.72 23.36
C ASP A 14 1.08 16.37 21.88
N ARG A 15 0.19 16.98 21.08
CA ARG A 15 0.01 16.74 19.66
C ARG A 15 1.11 17.43 18.86
N LEU A 16 2.36 17.33 19.31
CA LEU A 16 3.53 17.93 18.63
C LEU A 16 3.67 17.45 17.18
N TYR A 17 3.11 16.27 16.87
CA TYR A 17 3.08 15.71 15.53
C TYR A 17 2.04 16.39 14.61
N LEU A 18 1.13 17.20 15.13
CA LEU A 18 0.23 18.07 14.37
C LEU A 18 0.71 19.52 14.46
N VAL A 19 0.82 20.18 13.31
CA VAL A 19 1.12 21.62 13.25
C VAL A 19 -0.14 22.42 13.58
N ASN A 20 -1.28 21.98 13.05
CA ASN A 20 -2.61 22.53 13.29
C ASN A 20 -3.68 21.49 12.86
N ASP A 21 -4.95 21.82 13.06
CA ASP A 21 -6.08 20.95 12.69
C ASP A 21 -6.50 21.07 11.21
N GLN A 22 -5.75 21.81 10.38
CA GLN A 22 -6.11 22.00 8.98
C GLN A 22 -5.95 20.68 8.21
N GLY A 23 -7.02 20.28 7.50
CA GLY A 23 -7.03 19.03 6.73
C GLY A 23 -6.99 17.77 7.61
N LEU A 24 -7.24 17.91 8.92
CA LEU A 24 -7.31 16.78 9.85
C LEU A 24 -8.49 15.88 9.50
N VAL A 25 -8.20 14.61 9.21
CA VAL A 25 -9.20 13.57 8.98
C VAL A 25 -8.99 12.46 9.99
N ARG A 26 -9.94 12.31 10.90
CA ARG A 26 -9.95 11.23 11.90
C ARG A 26 -10.31 9.91 11.22
N GLY A 27 -9.57 8.87 11.58
CA GLY A 27 -9.86 7.49 11.22
C GLY A 27 -10.73 6.82 12.27
N GLN A 28 -11.05 5.55 12.01
CA GLN A 28 -11.62 4.65 13.02
C GLN A 28 -10.53 4.20 14.00
N ASP A 29 -10.93 3.82 15.20
CA ASP A 29 -10.05 3.14 16.13
C ASP A 29 -9.59 1.82 15.53
N VAL A 30 -8.32 1.48 15.73
CA VAL A 30 -7.72 0.26 15.19
C VAL A 30 -7.05 -0.55 16.29
N VAL A 31 -6.85 -1.84 16.01
CA VAL A 31 -6.17 -2.74 16.92
C VAL A 31 -4.69 -2.86 16.53
N LEU A 32 -3.80 -2.39 17.39
CA LEU A 32 -2.37 -2.62 17.29
C LEU A 32 -2.00 -4.05 17.68
N ASP A 33 -1.12 -4.67 16.89
CA ASP A 33 -0.59 -5.99 17.17
C ASP A 33 0.32 -5.96 18.42
N TYR A 34 0.19 -6.93 19.32
CA TYR A 34 0.99 -6.98 20.56
C TYR A 34 2.51 -7.16 20.31
N ARG A 35 2.89 -7.53 19.08
CA ARG A 35 4.29 -7.66 18.67
C ARG A 35 4.88 -6.36 18.15
N SER A 36 4.07 -5.32 17.94
CA SER A 36 4.58 -3.99 17.62
C SER A 36 5.44 -3.43 18.75
N SER A 37 6.27 -2.46 18.40
CA SER A 37 7.18 -1.83 19.35
C SER A 37 7.42 -0.39 19.01
N SER A 38 7.29 0.48 20.00
CA SER A 38 7.69 1.87 19.90
C SER A 38 9.22 1.99 19.81
N PRO A 39 9.74 2.94 19.02
CA PRO A 39 11.17 3.21 18.97
C PRO A 39 11.65 3.98 20.21
N ILE A 40 10.72 4.41 21.07
CA ILE A 40 10.98 5.16 22.30
C ILE A 40 10.76 4.25 23.50
N THR A 41 11.57 4.43 24.54
CA THR A 41 11.44 3.68 25.79
C THR A 41 10.27 4.21 26.63
N PRO A 42 9.40 3.34 27.16
CA PRO A 42 9.43 1.89 27.01
C PRO A 42 8.80 1.40 25.70
N ALA A 43 9.43 0.40 25.06
CA ALA A 43 9.03 -0.08 23.72
C ALA A 43 7.61 -0.66 23.62
N HIS A 44 6.95 -0.95 24.74
CA HIS A 44 5.56 -1.42 24.76
C HIS A 44 4.53 -0.27 24.72
N ARG A 45 4.98 0.99 24.78
CA ARG A 45 4.14 2.19 24.69
C ARG A 45 4.23 2.83 23.33
N VAL A 46 3.23 2.60 22.50
CA VAL A 46 3.07 3.28 21.21
C VAL A 46 2.49 4.66 21.49
N LEU A 47 3.25 5.71 21.16
CA LEU A 47 2.86 7.09 21.44
C LEU A 47 1.98 7.65 20.31
N PRO A 48 1.13 8.65 20.59
CA PRO A 48 0.54 9.48 19.54
C PRO A 48 1.60 10.00 18.57
N GLY A 49 1.28 10.07 17.28
CA GLY A 49 2.23 10.41 16.23
C GLY A 49 3.01 9.23 15.68
N THR A 50 2.82 8.01 16.17
CA THR A 50 3.38 6.80 15.53
C THR A 50 2.61 6.47 14.26
N VAL A 51 3.34 6.31 13.15
CA VAL A 51 2.83 5.85 11.87
C VAL A 51 2.75 4.33 11.85
N ILE A 52 1.55 3.84 11.56
CA ILE A 52 1.20 2.42 11.54
C ILE A 52 0.62 2.05 10.18
N VAL A 53 0.63 0.76 9.87
CA VAL A 53 0.05 0.20 8.65
C VAL A 53 -0.71 -1.08 8.97
N LYS A 54 -1.79 -1.35 8.24
CA LYS A 54 -2.50 -2.63 8.34
C LYS A 54 -1.54 -3.79 8.07
N GLN A 55 -1.67 -4.88 8.82
CA GLN A 55 -0.85 -6.07 8.70
C GLN A 55 -1.39 -6.98 7.61
N GLN A 56 -0.49 -7.59 6.81
CA GLN A 56 -0.89 -8.49 5.73
C GLN A 56 -1.76 -9.64 6.24
N GLY A 57 -2.92 -9.83 5.60
CA GLY A 57 -3.86 -10.91 5.91
C GLY A 57 -4.52 -10.81 7.29
N SER A 58 -4.54 -9.61 7.89
CA SER A 58 -5.04 -9.38 9.25
C SER A 58 -5.73 -8.01 9.35
N GLU A 59 -6.71 -7.88 10.25
CA GLU A 59 -7.35 -6.59 10.56
C GLU A 59 -6.56 -5.75 11.59
N ARG A 60 -5.37 -6.22 11.97
CA ARG A 60 -4.51 -5.54 12.95
C ARG A 60 -3.52 -4.62 12.27
N PHE A 61 -2.99 -3.69 13.04
CA PHE A 61 -2.00 -2.72 12.60
C PHE A 61 -0.65 -2.99 13.26
N VAL A 62 0.41 -2.74 12.50
CA VAL A 62 1.80 -2.82 12.94
C VAL A 62 2.50 -1.50 12.63
N ASP A 63 3.71 -1.32 13.15
CA ASP A 63 4.54 -0.16 12.84
C ASP A 63 4.79 -0.07 11.33
N ALA A 64 4.74 1.13 10.73
CA ALA A 64 4.81 1.29 9.27
C ALA A 64 6.11 0.77 8.63
N ALA A 65 7.19 0.67 9.41
CA ALA A 65 8.46 0.08 8.98
C ALA A 65 8.50 -1.46 9.07
N SER A 66 7.49 -2.12 9.67
CA SER A 66 7.47 -3.58 9.82
C SER A 66 7.27 -4.28 8.48
N ASP A 67 8.09 -5.29 8.22
CA ASP A 67 7.99 -6.27 7.14
C ASP A 67 6.61 -6.98 7.04
N ARG A 68 5.90 -7.12 8.15
CA ARG A 68 4.54 -7.69 8.22
C ARG A 68 3.45 -6.73 7.76
N GLY A 69 3.76 -5.45 7.58
CA GLY A 69 2.81 -4.46 7.12
C GLY A 69 2.43 -4.70 5.66
N GLU A 70 1.19 -4.39 5.32
CA GLU A 70 0.76 -4.24 3.94
C GLU A 70 1.57 -3.13 3.27
N ARG A 71 1.63 -3.21 1.94
CA ARG A 71 2.35 -2.27 1.09
C ARG A 71 1.46 -1.84 -0.04
N ASN A 72 1.78 -0.70 -0.62
CA ASN A 72 1.15 -0.24 -1.83
C ASN A 72 1.25 -1.33 -2.90
N GLN A 73 0.13 -1.59 -3.57
CA GLN A 73 0.04 -2.58 -4.62
C GLN A 73 0.12 -1.90 -6.00
N PRO A 74 0.80 -2.52 -6.98
CA PRO A 74 0.78 -2.04 -8.35
C PRO A 74 -0.62 -2.21 -8.97
N ALA A 75 -0.88 -1.46 -10.05
CA ALA A 75 -2.00 -1.79 -10.91
C ALA A 75 -1.66 -3.09 -11.64
N ALA A 76 -2.58 -4.04 -11.68
CA ALA A 76 -2.36 -5.33 -12.31
C ALA A 76 -3.60 -5.81 -13.08
N VAL A 77 -3.37 -6.38 -14.26
CA VAL A 77 -4.37 -6.96 -15.14
C VAL A 77 -3.90 -8.37 -15.51
N SER A 78 -4.72 -9.37 -15.22
CA SER A 78 -4.51 -10.74 -15.69
C SER A 78 -5.24 -10.98 -17.01
N SER A 79 -4.70 -11.88 -17.82
CA SER A 79 -5.38 -12.36 -19.03
C SER A 79 -6.66 -13.13 -18.68
N GLN A 80 -7.54 -13.32 -19.65
CA GLN A 80 -8.79 -14.08 -19.48
C GLN A 80 -8.58 -15.59 -19.60
N ALA A 81 -7.51 -16.00 -20.27
CA ALA A 81 -7.07 -17.38 -20.43
C ALA A 81 -5.54 -17.46 -20.38
N PRO A 82 -4.97 -18.64 -20.05
CA PRO A 82 -3.54 -18.89 -20.23
C PRO A 82 -3.14 -18.63 -21.68
N ALA A 83 -1.90 -18.19 -21.89
CA ALA A 83 -1.35 -18.07 -23.22
C ALA A 83 -1.19 -19.45 -23.87
N ASP A 84 -1.53 -19.51 -25.15
CA ASP A 84 -1.47 -20.70 -25.98
C ASP A 84 -0.96 -20.34 -27.39
N ALA A 85 -0.99 -21.29 -28.33
CA ALA A 85 -0.54 -21.05 -29.69
C ALA A 85 -1.30 -19.93 -30.44
N ALA A 86 -2.51 -19.55 -30.01
CA ALA A 86 -3.26 -18.46 -30.63
C ALA A 86 -2.71 -17.07 -30.29
N TRP A 87 -1.86 -16.96 -29.25
CA TRP A 87 -1.19 -15.71 -28.89
C TRP A 87 -0.05 -15.37 -29.86
N GLY A 88 0.50 -16.35 -30.57
CA GLY A 88 1.55 -16.16 -31.56
C GLY A 88 1.11 -15.21 -32.68
N GLY A 89 1.89 -14.14 -32.92
CA GLY A 89 1.59 -13.15 -33.95
C GLY A 89 0.55 -12.10 -33.57
N THR A 90 0.04 -12.13 -32.33
CA THR A 90 -0.89 -11.12 -31.81
C THR A 90 -0.13 -9.86 -31.35
N VAL A 91 -0.86 -8.78 -31.11
CA VAL A 91 -0.33 -7.53 -30.59
C VAL A 91 -0.95 -7.22 -29.24
N VAL A 92 -0.11 -7.08 -28.21
CA VAL A 92 -0.54 -6.61 -26.89
C VAL A 92 -0.20 -5.13 -26.76
N THR A 93 -1.21 -4.30 -26.52
CA THR A 93 -1.05 -2.86 -26.31
C THR A 93 -1.19 -2.54 -24.82
N VAL A 94 -0.22 -1.83 -24.26
CA VAL A 94 -0.20 -1.48 -22.83
C VAL A 94 -0.07 0.03 -22.67
N SER A 95 -0.83 0.61 -21.75
CA SER A 95 -0.79 2.05 -21.44
C SER A 95 -0.89 2.32 -19.93
N LEU A 96 -0.26 3.41 -19.51
CA LEU A 96 -0.61 4.09 -18.26
C LEU A 96 -1.90 4.86 -18.54
N ALA A 97 -2.97 4.64 -17.80
CA ALA A 97 -4.31 5.10 -18.18
C ALA A 97 -4.35 6.59 -18.59
N GLY A 98 -5.03 6.88 -19.70
CA GLY A 98 -5.13 8.22 -20.29
C GLY A 98 -4.01 8.60 -21.26
N GLY A 99 -2.96 7.77 -21.41
CA GLY A 99 -1.88 7.97 -22.38
C GLY A 99 -2.01 7.15 -23.67
N LEU A 100 -1.23 7.51 -24.70
CA LEU A 100 -1.05 6.66 -25.88
C LEU A 100 -0.33 5.37 -25.46
N GLY A 101 -0.98 4.23 -25.63
CA GLY A 101 -0.35 2.92 -25.39
C GLY A 101 0.73 2.62 -26.43
N PHE A 102 1.63 1.69 -26.10
CA PHE A 102 2.55 1.13 -27.08
C PHE A 102 2.22 -0.34 -27.35
N ALA A 103 2.34 -0.69 -28.63
CA ALA A 103 2.06 -2.01 -29.16
C ALA A 103 3.28 -2.91 -29.04
N ILE A 104 3.08 -4.13 -28.54
CA ILE A 104 4.09 -5.17 -28.40
C ILE A 104 3.65 -6.35 -29.28
N PRO A 105 4.24 -6.48 -30.48
CA PRO A 105 3.96 -7.65 -31.31
C PRO A 105 4.59 -8.88 -30.66
N LEU A 106 3.78 -9.91 -30.43
CA LEU A 106 4.24 -11.21 -29.98
C LEU A 106 4.74 -12.01 -31.20
N ALA A 107 5.90 -12.63 -31.08
CA ALA A 107 6.44 -13.46 -32.14
C ALA A 107 5.51 -14.66 -32.42
N ALA A 108 5.50 -15.15 -33.65
CA ALA A 108 4.70 -16.33 -34.04
C ALA A 108 5.04 -17.60 -33.24
N ALA A 109 6.20 -17.65 -32.60
CA ALA A 109 6.64 -18.77 -31.76
C ALA A 109 6.09 -18.73 -30.32
N VAL A 110 5.41 -17.64 -29.91
CA VAL A 110 4.74 -17.58 -28.60
C VAL A 110 3.58 -18.56 -28.58
N ASN A 111 3.62 -19.51 -27.65
CA ASN A 111 2.67 -20.62 -27.60
C ASN A 111 2.31 -21.09 -26.17
N ASP A 112 2.84 -20.43 -25.15
CA ASP A 112 2.57 -20.69 -23.73
C ASP A 112 2.79 -19.43 -22.88
N ASN A 113 2.47 -19.50 -21.58
CA ASN A 113 2.68 -18.39 -20.65
C ASN A 113 4.14 -17.94 -20.59
N ALA A 114 5.09 -18.88 -20.55
CA ALA A 114 6.51 -18.57 -20.37
C ALA A 114 7.03 -17.75 -21.56
N THR A 115 6.76 -18.19 -22.78
CA THR A 115 7.15 -17.50 -24.01
C THR A 115 6.44 -16.16 -24.17
N ALA A 116 5.17 -16.04 -23.74
CA ALA A 116 4.44 -14.77 -23.73
C ALA A 116 5.03 -13.76 -22.73
N ILE A 117 5.31 -14.20 -21.49
CA ILE A 117 5.92 -13.39 -20.43
C ILE A 117 7.31 -12.91 -20.87
N ASP A 118 8.12 -13.80 -21.42
CA ASP A 118 9.45 -13.46 -21.94
C ASP A 118 9.36 -12.44 -23.07
N ALA A 119 8.47 -12.65 -24.05
CA ALA A 119 8.29 -11.72 -25.16
C ALA A 119 7.88 -10.31 -24.69
N LEU A 120 6.96 -10.21 -23.72
CA LEU A 120 6.55 -8.94 -23.12
C LEU A 120 7.73 -8.28 -22.41
N ASN A 121 8.43 -9.01 -21.53
CA ASN A 121 9.53 -8.48 -20.74
C ASN A 121 10.80 -8.16 -21.55
N GLN A 122 10.96 -8.74 -22.74
CA GLN A 122 12.06 -8.40 -23.67
C GLN A 122 11.83 -7.08 -24.40
N SER A 123 10.59 -6.58 -24.47
CA SER A 123 10.30 -5.27 -25.06
C SER A 123 10.80 -4.14 -24.15
N PRO A 124 11.77 -3.31 -24.56
CA PRO A 124 12.35 -2.28 -23.69
C PRO A 124 11.32 -1.23 -23.23
N ALA A 125 10.38 -0.85 -24.10
CA ALA A 125 9.31 0.08 -23.77
C ALA A 125 8.40 -0.47 -22.67
N PHE A 126 8.12 -1.78 -22.72
CA PHE A 126 7.35 -2.48 -21.70
C PHE A 126 8.12 -2.60 -20.40
N ALA A 127 9.32 -3.16 -20.46
CA ALA A 127 10.13 -3.50 -19.29
C ALA A 127 10.52 -2.30 -18.43
N ASN A 128 10.50 -1.08 -18.97
CA ASN A 128 10.78 0.15 -18.22
C ASN A 128 9.63 0.54 -17.26
N LEU A 129 8.39 0.25 -17.61
CA LEU A 129 7.20 0.75 -16.89
C LEU A 129 6.37 -0.38 -16.26
N PHE A 130 6.47 -1.56 -16.85
CA PHE A 130 5.66 -2.73 -16.51
C PHE A 130 6.53 -3.96 -16.29
N LEU A 131 5.89 -4.99 -15.79
CA LEU A 131 6.42 -6.32 -15.61
C LEU A 131 5.31 -7.32 -15.96
N ALA A 132 5.63 -8.31 -16.78
CA ALA A 132 4.80 -9.47 -17.00
C ALA A 132 5.26 -10.60 -16.08
N ASP A 133 4.33 -11.26 -15.41
CA ASP A 133 4.55 -12.49 -14.65
C ASP A 133 3.32 -13.39 -14.72
N GLU A 134 3.35 -14.53 -14.02
CA GLU A 134 2.19 -15.40 -13.88
C GLU A 134 1.48 -15.13 -12.55
N ASP A 135 0.15 -15.07 -12.57
CA ASP A 135 -0.65 -14.96 -11.36
C ASP A 135 -0.91 -16.32 -10.69
N GLN A 136 -1.62 -16.31 -9.56
CA GLN A 136 -1.92 -17.54 -8.81
C GLN A 136 -2.88 -18.49 -9.54
N ALA A 137 -3.58 -18.02 -10.58
CA ALA A 137 -4.50 -18.81 -11.38
C ALA A 137 -3.84 -19.39 -12.64
N GLY A 138 -2.55 -19.15 -12.86
CA GLY A 138 -1.83 -19.60 -14.05
C GLY A 138 -2.09 -18.73 -15.28
N LEU A 139 -2.42 -17.45 -15.08
CA LEU A 139 -2.71 -16.49 -16.15
C LEU A 139 -1.54 -15.51 -16.30
N VAL A 140 -1.32 -15.05 -17.53
CA VAL A 140 -0.32 -13.99 -17.79
C VAL A 140 -0.84 -12.69 -17.19
N ARG A 141 -0.08 -12.13 -16.26
CA ARG A 141 -0.40 -10.89 -15.58
C ARG A 141 0.57 -9.80 -15.96
N VAL A 142 0.03 -8.66 -16.36
CA VAL A 142 0.77 -7.41 -16.56
C VAL A 142 0.56 -6.54 -15.35
N ARG A 143 1.64 -5.99 -14.80
CA ARG A 143 1.58 -5.04 -13.68
C ARG A 143 2.48 -3.84 -13.87
N THR A 144 2.09 -2.71 -13.30
CA THR A 144 2.97 -1.54 -13.22
C THR A 144 4.15 -1.81 -12.31
N ARG A 145 5.32 -1.23 -12.61
CA ARG A 145 6.45 -1.22 -11.67
C ARG A 145 6.22 -0.27 -10.50
N ALA A 146 5.55 0.85 -10.75
CA ALA A 146 5.08 1.75 -9.70
C ALA A 146 3.92 1.12 -8.93
N ALA A 147 3.82 1.43 -7.64
CA ALA A 147 2.77 0.96 -6.74
C ALA A 147 1.98 2.12 -6.13
N GLY A 148 0.74 1.84 -5.73
CA GLY A 148 -0.16 2.78 -5.08
C GLY A 148 -1.32 3.23 -5.96
N ALA A 149 -2.28 3.93 -5.36
CA ALA A 149 -3.56 4.32 -5.96
C ALA A 149 -3.46 5.24 -7.20
N HIS A 150 -2.30 5.83 -7.44
CA HIS A 150 -2.01 6.66 -8.60
C HIS A 150 -1.46 5.87 -9.80
N ALA A 151 -1.11 4.60 -9.60
CA ALA A 151 -0.67 3.74 -10.69
C ALA A 151 -1.91 3.27 -11.44
N TYR A 152 -1.90 3.43 -12.76
CA TYR A 152 -2.98 3.00 -13.63
C TYR A 152 -2.44 2.14 -14.75
N LEU A 153 -3.25 1.18 -15.19
CA LEU A 153 -2.91 0.23 -16.22
C LEU A 153 -4.13 -0.01 -17.10
N HIS A 154 -3.94 0.02 -18.42
CA HIS A 154 -4.87 -0.55 -19.38
C HIS A 154 -4.10 -1.45 -20.33
N VAL A 155 -4.62 -2.66 -20.53
CA VAL A 155 -4.05 -3.69 -21.40
C VAL A 155 -5.10 -4.12 -22.39
N GLN A 156 -4.75 -4.08 -23.67
CA GLN A 156 -5.57 -4.58 -24.76
C GLN A 156 -4.76 -5.59 -25.57
N SER A 157 -5.42 -6.54 -26.21
CA SER A 157 -4.80 -7.41 -27.21
C SER A 157 -5.61 -7.38 -28.50
N SER A 158 -4.95 -7.64 -29.63
CA SER A 158 -5.63 -7.95 -30.89
C SER A 158 -6.33 -9.32 -30.85
N LEU A 159 -6.08 -10.13 -29.81
CA LEU A 159 -6.79 -11.37 -29.50
C LEU A 159 -7.72 -11.13 -28.31
N ASP A 160 -9.02 -11.09 -28.58
CA ASP A 160 -10.05 -10.81 -27.57
C ASP A 160 -9.99 -11.80 -26.39
N ALA A 161 -9.67 -13.07 -26.65
CA ALA A 161 -9.55 -14.10 -25.61
C ALA A 161 -8.38 -13.88 -24.65
N ALA A 162 -7.43 -12.98 -24.95
CA ALA A 162 -6.32 -12.67 -24.07
C ALA A 162 -6.70 -11.62 -23.01
N PHE A 163 -7.14 -10.43 -23.41
CA PHE A 163 -7.41 -9.31 -22.48
C PHE A 163 -8.78 -8.64 -22.69
N GLY A 164 -9.67 -9.28 -23.45
CA GLY A 164 -10.98 -8.75 -23.83
C GLY A 164 -10.91 -7.82 -25.04
N ALA A 165 -12.03 -7.71 -25.77
CA ALA A 165 -12.13 -6.91 -27.00
C ALA A 165 -11.88 -5.40 -26.79
N ALA A 166 -12.28 -4.87 -25.63
CA ALA A 166 -12.03 -3.47 -25.24
C ALA A 166 -10.75 -3.30 -24.39
N GLY A 167 -10.02 -4.39 -24.15
CA GLY A 167 -9.00 -4.46 -23.12
C GLY A 167 -9.58 -4.43 -21.69
N THR A 168 -8.68 -4.51 -20.72
CA THR A 168 -8.97 -4.51 -19.29
C THR A 168 -8.16 -3.43 -18.60
N ALA A 169 -8.78 -2.69 -17.68
CA ALA A 169 -8.14 -1.64 -16.91
C ALA A 169 -8.06 -1.98 -15.43
N ALA A 170 -7.01 -1.52 -14.76
CA ALA A 170 -6.82 -1.63 -13.32
C ALA A 170 -6.13 -0.39 -12.76
N HIS A 171 -6.25 -0.21 -11.44
CA HIS A 171 -5.52 0.78 -10.66
C HIS A 171 -4.79 0.09 -9.52
N GLY A 172 -3.67 0.66 -9.10
CA GLY A 172 -2.96 0.21 -7.90
C GLY A 172 -3.74 0.56 -6.65
N LEU A 173 -3.26 0.08 -5.50
CA LEU A 173 -3.91 0.32 -4.21
C LEU A 173 -2.90 0.89 -3.22
N ASP A 174 -3.32 1.87 -2.43
CA ASP A 174 -2.54 2.34 -1.30
C ASP A 174 -2.72 1.42 -0.11
N ALA A 175 -1.63 1.10 0.60
CA ALA A 175 -1.71 0.44 1.89
C ALA A 175 -2.44 1.34 2.89
N ASP A 176 -3.09 0.71 3.87
CA ASP A 176 -3.80 1.45 4.92
C ASP A 176 -2.81 1.96 5.99
N TYR A 177 -2.11 3.05 5.66
CA TYR A 177 -1.28 3.79 6.59
C TYR A 177 -2.12 4.75 7.45
N ARG A 178 -1.81 4.84 8.74
CA ARG A 178 -2.48 5.75 9.68
C ARG A 178 -1.47 6.34 10.67
N VAL A 179 -1.84 7.46 11.29
CA VAL A 179 -1.10 8.03 12.42
C VAL A 179 -1.91 7.79 13.68
N THR A 180 -1.28 7.30 14.76
CA THR A 180 -1.95 7.14 16.05
C THR A 180 -2.26 8.51 16.67
N ASP A 181 -3.48 8.69 17.18
CA ASP A 181 -3.94 9.92 17.86
C ASP A 181 -3.97 9.74 19.38
N SER A 182 -3.83 8.50 19.88
CA SER A 182 -3.84 8.17 21.31
C SER A 182 -2.73 7.19 21.68
N LEU A 183 -2.42 7.11 22.98
CA LEU A 183 -1.47 6.13 23.52
C LEU A 183 -1.97 4.69 23.33
N GLY A 184 -1.08 3.79 22.88
CA GLY A 184 -1.30 2.34 22.84
C GLY A 184 -0.38 1.62 23.81
N GLU A 185 -0.95 1.02 24.86
CA GLU A 185 -0.21 0.22 25.86
C GLU A 185 -0.30 -1.27 25.49
N LEU A 186 0.80 -1.85 25.03
CA LEU A 186 0.87 -3.25 24.58
C LEU A 186 1.16 -4.24 25.71
N ARG A 187 1.08 -3.80 26.97
CA ARG A 187 1.19 -4.66 28.15
C ARG A 187 0.03 -4.45 29.10
N ASP A 188 -0.43 -5.53 29.70
CA ASP A 188 -1.37 -5.44 30.81
C ASP A 188 -0.64 -5.05 32.12
N LEU A 189 -1.40 -4.82 33.19
CA LEU A 189 -0.87 -4.49 34.52
C LEU A 189 0.03 -5.59 35.11
N LYS A 190 -0.01 -6.81 34.57
CA LYS A 190 0.82 -7.95 34.97
C LYS A 190 2.07 -8.09 34.09
N GLY A 191 2.25 -7.22 33.09
CA GLY A 191 3.37 -7.21 32.16
C GLY A 191 3.21 -8.17 30.96
N SER A 192 2.05 -8.82 30.81
CA SER A 192 1.75 -9.71 29.68
C SER A 192 1.47 -8.88 28.43
N ARG A 193 1.92 -9.37 27.27
CA ARG A 193 1.66 -8.66 26.00
C ARG A 193 0.20 -8.77 25.60
N ILE A 194 -0.41 -7.63 25.26
CA ILE A 194 -1.79 -7.54 24.79
C ILE A 194 -1.87 -6.66 23.54
N HIS A 195 -2.94 -6.84 22.78
CA HIS A 195 -3.31 -5.90 21.74
C HIS A 195 -3.83 -4.60 22.38
N ALA A 196 -3.60 -3.47 21.70
CA ALA A 196 -4.12 -2.18 22.13
C ALA A 196 -5.06 -1.62 21.07
N SER A 197 -6.18 -1.02 21.49
CA SER A 197 -7.01 -0.21 20.60
C SER A 197 -6.53 1.24 20.69
N VAL A 198 -6.33 1.87 19.54
CA VAL A 198 -5.84 3.26 19.45
C VAL A 198 -6.68 4.06 18.47
N ALA A 199 -6.94 5.32 18.82
CA ALA A 199 -7.51 6.28 17.90
C ALA A 199 -6.50 6.61 16.79
N THR A 200 -6.98 6.95 15.59
CA THR A 200 -6.11 7.20 14.44
C THR A 200 -6.51 8.40 13.61
N LEU A 201 -5.56 8.89 12.82
CA LEU A 201 -5.73 9.90 11.79
C LEU A 201 -5.37 9.31 10.43
N VAL A 202 -6.16 9.68 9.43
CA VAL A 202 -6.00 9.27 8.02
C VAL A 202 -5.29 10.36 7.21
N ALA A 203 -5.47 11.62 7.60
CA ALA A 203 -4.78 12.77 7.03
C ALA A 203 -4.66 13.92 8.04
N GLY A 204 -3.74 14.85 7.80
CA GLY A 204 -3.57 16.05 8.61
C GLY A 204 -2.38 16.91 8.19
N HIS A 205 -2.19 18.04 8.87
CA HIS A 205 -0.98 18.85 8.74
C HIS A 205 0.04 18.41 9.80
N PHE A 206 0.96 17.55 9.39
CA PHE A 206 1.89 16.91 10.30
C PHE A 206 3.23 17.63 10.40
N HIS A 207 3.82 17.58 11.60
CA HIS A 207 5.21 17.94 11.81
C HIS A 207 6.08 16.68 11.65
N GLU A 208 6.82 16.61 10.54
CA GLU A 208 7.50 15.38 10.09
C GLU A 208 8.49 14.84 11.12
N ARG A 209 9.26 15.70 11.80
CA ARG A 209 10.24 15.30 12.82
C ARG A 209 9.63 14.62 14.06
N HIS A 210 8.33 14.78 14.27
CA HIS A 210 7.61 14.20 15.40
C HIS A 210 6.81 12.95 15.03
N LEU A 211 6.77 12.59 13.73
CA LEU A 211 6.16 11.34 13.28
C LEU A 211 7.14 10.18 13.46
N LEU A 212 6.75 9.20 14.29
CA LEU A 212 7.56 8.00 14.52
C LEU A 212 7.26 6.98 13.43
N HIS A 213 8.29 6.27 12.95
CA HIS A 213 8.17 5.27 11.87
C HIS A 213 7.61 5.79 10.54
N LEU A 214 7.65 7.09 10.27
CA LEU A 214 7.29 7.61 8.95
C LEU A 214 8.24 7.06 7.89
N THR A 215 7.71 6.24 6.98
CA THR A 215 8.43 5.76 5.80
C THR A 215 8.19 6.68 4.61
N PRO A 216 9.08 6.71 3.61
CA PRO A 216 8.82 7.44 2.36
C PRO A 216 7.51 7.03 1.69
N GLU A 217 7.18 5.74 1.72
CA GLU A 217 5.94 5.20 1.18
C GLU A 217 4.70 5.74 1.92
N ALA A 218 4.69 5.70 3.25
CA ALA A 218 3.61 6.23 4.07
C ALA A 218 3.42 7.74 3.84
N ARG A 219 4.53 8.49 3.73
CA ARG A 219 4.49 9.93 3.42
C ARG A 219 3.76 10.21 2.12
N VAL A 220 4.06 9.46 1.06
CA VAL A 220 3.39 9.64 -0.24
C VAL A 220 1.90 9.28 -0.16
N VAL A 221 1.54 8.21 0.55
CA VAL A 221 0.12 7.83 0.77
C VAL A 221 -0.63 8.95 1.51
N PHE A 222 -0.07 9.47 2.59
CA PHE A 222 -0.67 10.58 3.33
C PHE A 222 -0.81 11.84 2.50
N ALA A 223 0.20 12.17 1.67
CA ALA A 223 0.13 13.31 0.76
C ALA A 223 -1.00 13.16 -0.27
N ARG A 224 -1.19 11.97 -0.84
CA ARG A 224 -2.34 11.68 -1.72
C ARG A 224 -3.69 11.84 -1.02
N ARG A 225 -3.74 11.54 0.28
CA ARG A 225 -4.93 11.76 1.12
C ARG A 225 -5.11 13.21 1.59
N GLY A 226 -4.27 14.13 1.12
CA GLY A 226 -4.38 15.56 1.42
C GLY A 226 -3.55 16.02 2.63
N SER A 227 -2.67 15.19 3.17
CA SER A 227 -1.78 15.60 4.27
C SER A 227 -0.71 16.56 3.79
N VAL A 228 -0.33 17.50 4.66
CA VAL A 228 0.78 18.44 4.45
C VAL A 228 1.84 18.16 5.49
N PHE A 229 3.12 18.28 5.12
CA PHE A 229 4.25 18.00 6.01
C PHE A 229 5.09 19.26 6.23
N ARG A 230 5.28 19.62 7.51
CA ARG A 230 6.25 20.62 7.94
C ARG A 230 7.50 19.94 8.48
N SER A 231 8.64 20.30 7.90
CA SER A 231 9.98 19.92 8.37
C SER A 231 10.34 20.59 9.70
#